data_AF-A0A1Y2AYU6-F1
#
_entry.id   AF-A0A1Y2AYU6-F1
#
_cell.length_a   1.000
_cell.length_b   1.000
_cell.length_c   1.000
_cell.angle_alpha   90.00
_cell.angle_beta   90.00
_cell.angle_gamma   90.00
#
_symmetry.space_group_name_H-M   'P 1'
#
loop_
_entity.id
_entity.type
_entity.pdbx_description
1 polymer ?
#
loop_
_entity_poly.entity_id
_entity_poly.type
_entity_poly.pdbx_seq_one_letter_code
_entity_poly.pdbx_strand_id
1 'polypeptide(L)'
;MNLVLFSNQNSTFITKDYELTLETLLNKESKKYDLIIYDVVYTPKLGSYFLDLNKYLQKDHIEMYNSQILSTISLYNDEIVGLPIILDLNFLFSNKDLLNKYEKSIPTTWNELLETAIYILEKEKKLNNTDIIGYNGLFSYKELGSVSLFEYIYSYRETINSTFPEIKSQNVINALETLKKLKNEISSEWMFKSDMLTTLQYSMDGKFLFYKFSVSESPKYIKSLIPGYKKVQKDLIMNYGINSGIRSLYDDEEVCKSVDCEIIKIFNSLEDQIFFYRL
;
A
#
# COMPACT_ATOMS: atom_id res chain seq x y z
N MET A 1 19.76 -6.13 33.67
CA MET A 1 18.90 -6.46 32.51
C MET A 1 19.69 -7.44 31.65
N ASN A 2 19.23 -8.69 31.54
CA ASN A 2 19.92 -9.71 30.74
C ASN A 2 19.41 -9.60 29.31
N LEU A 3 20.25 -9.10 28.40
CA LEU A 3 19.87 -8.88 27.01
C LEU A 3 20.08 -10.19 26.25
N VAL A 4 18.99 -10.87 25.88
CA VAL A 4 19.06 -12.08 25.05
C VAL A 4 19.09 -11.64 23.59
N LEU A 5 20.23 -11.87 22.94
CA LEU A 5 20.38 -11.60 21.51
C LEU A 5 19.80 -12.78 20.70
N PHE A 6 18.84 -12.52 19.82
CA PHE A 6 18.38 -13.53 18.85
C PHE A 6 19.44 -13.69 17.75
N SER A 7 19.93 -14.92 17.60
CA SER A 7 20.95 -15.34 16.63
C SER A 7 20.61 -16.72 16.08
N ASN A 8 21.36 -17.19 15.08
CA ASN A 8 21.16 -18.55 14.53
C ASN A 8 21.38 -19.67 15.56
N GLN A 9 21.94 -19.39 16.74
CA GLN A 9 22.12 -20.37 17.82
C GLN A 9 20.86 -20.58 18.67
N ASN A 10 19.96 -19.60 18.76
CA ASN A 10 18.76 -19.63 19.61
C ASN A 10 17.48 -19.23 18.88
N SER A 11 17.53 -19.11 17.55
CA SER A 11 16.37 -18.90 16.68
C SER A 11 16.41 -19.87 15.52
N THR A 12 15.23 -20.20 14.98
CA THR A 12 15.10 -21.03 13.78
C THR A 12 14.28 -20.27 12.76
N PHE A 13 14.76 -20.21 11.52
CA PHE A 13 14.02 -19.65 10.39
C PHE A 13 13.50 -20.79 9.51
N ILE A 14 12.17 -20.96 9.46
CA ILE A 14 11.52 -22.00 8.67
C ILE A 14 10.84 -21.33 7.47
N THR A 15 11.25 -21.71 6.26
CA THR A 15 10.74 -21.12 5.01
C THR A 15 9.84 -22.04 4.20
N LYS A 16 9.88 -23.35 4.45
CA LYS A 16 9.07 -24.36 3.77
C LYS A 16 8.14 -25.03 4.78
N ASP A 17 6.89 -25.25 4.36
CA ASP A 17 5.84 -25.89 5.18
C ASP A 17 5.74 -25.26 6.58
N TYR A 18 5.97 -23.95 6.65
CA TYR A 18 6.05 -23.18 7.89
C TYR A 18 4.78 -23.37 8.73
N GLU A 19 3.62 -23.23 8.08
CA GLU A 19 2.31 -23.43 8.69
C GLU A 19 2.14 -24.83 9.29
N LEU A 20 2.36 -25.88 8.49
CA LEU A 20 2.22 -27.28 8.91
C LEU A 20 3.19 -27.63 10.04
N THR A 21 4.39 -27.07 10.00
CA THR A 21 5.40 -27.28 11.03
C THR A 21 4.96 -26.66 12.35
N LEU A 22 4.50 -25.41 12.34
CA LEU A 22 3.97 -24.76 13.53
C LEU A 22 2.75 -25.49 14.08
N GLU A 23 1.78 -25.81 13.21
CA GLU A 23 0.59 -26.54 13.61
C GLU A 23 0.94 -27.90 14.24
N THR A 24 1.89 -28.64 13.67
CA THR A 24 2.33 -29.93 14.23
C THR A 24 3.02 -29.77 15.58
N LEU A 25 3.86 -28.74 15.74
CA LEU A 25 4.57 -28.48 16.98
C LEU A 25 3.60 -28.05 18.10
N LEU A 26 2.66 -27.17 17.78
CA LEU A 26 1.65 -26.66 18.72
C LEU A 26 0.66 -27.76 19.12
N ASN A 27 0.21 -28.59 18.17
CA ASN A 27 -0.62 -29.77 18.46
C ASN A 27 0.06 -30.80 19.38
N LYS A 28 1.40 -30.89 19.32
CA LYS A 28 2.19 -31.77 20.19
C LYS A 28 2.56 -31.11 21.52
N GLU A 29 2.04 -29.92 21.81
CA GLU A 29 2.39 -29.12 22.99
C GLU A 29 3.91 -28.93 23.14
N SER A 30 4.59 -28.76 22.01
CA SER A 30 6.06 -28.69 21.98
C SER A 30 6.55 -27.43 22.69
N LYS A 31 7.41 -27.60 23.70
CA LYS A 31 8.12 -26.51 24.39
C LYS A 31 9.39 -26.04 23.68
N LYS A 32 9.45 -26.22 22.35
CA LYS A 32 10.65 -25.92 21.57
C LYS A 32 10.89 -24.41 21.43
N TYR A 33 9.81 -23.63 21.36
CA TYR A 33 9.87 -22.19 21.18
C TYR A 33 8.98 -21.51 22.22
N ASP A 34 9.53 -20.52 22.91
CA ASP A 34 8.77 -19.66 23.84
C ASP A 34 8.14 -18.46 23.12
N LEU A 35 8.73 -18.04 21.99
CA LEU A 35 8.25 -16.96 21.14
C LEU A 35 8.17 -17.44 19.69
N ILE A 36 7.04 -17.17 19.05
CA ILE A 36 6.80 -17.51 17.64
C ILE A 36 6.45 -16.21 16.91
N ILE A 37 7.28 -15.84 15.94
CA ILE A 37 6.98 -14.77 14.99
C ILE A 37 6.28 -15.43 13.80
N TYR A 38 5.04 -15.04 13.54
CA TYR A 38 4.19 -15.64 12.51
C TYR A 38 3.42 -14.61 11.71
N ASP A 39 2.98 -15.02 10.52
CA ASP A 39 2.13 -14.21 9.66
C ASP A 39 0.69 -14.22 10.18
N VAL A 40 0.10 -13.03 10.30
CA VAL A 40 -1.25 -12.81 10.84
C VAL A 40 -2.34 -13.56 10.07
N VAL A 41 -2.09 -13.95 8.82
CA VAL A 41 -2.98 -14.82 8.03
C VAL A 41 -3.26 -16.16 8.73
N TYR A 42 -2.36 -16.62 9.60
CA TYR A 42 -2.50 -17.87 10.34
C TYR A 42 -3.22 -17.71 11.68
N THR A 43 -3.56 -16.49 12.12
CA THR A 43 -4.28 -16.26 13.40
C THR A 43 -5.57 -17.10 13.52
N PRO A 44 -6.44 -17.24 12.49
CA PRO A 44 -7.63 -18.08 12.60
C PRO A 44 -7.35 -19.57 12.86
N LYS A 45 -6.17 -20.06 12.45
CA LYS A 45 -5.78 -21.47 12.57
C LYS A 45 -4.93 -21.75 13.81
N LEU A 46 -4.05 -20.82 14.17
CA LEU A 46 -3.09 -20.99 15.24
C LEU A 46 -3.48 -20.28 16.55
N GLY A 47 -4.43 -19.34 16.50
CA GLY A 47 -4.78 -18.48 17.63
C GLY A 47 -5.18 -19.26 18.89
N SER A 48 -5.87 -20.38 18.74
CA SER A 48 -6.27 -21.24 19.87
C SER A 48 -5.12 -21.86 20.66
N TYR A 49 -3.91 -21.93 20.09
CA TYR A 49 -2.73 -22.47 20.78
C TYR A 49 -1.94 -21.39 21.52
N PHE A 50 -2.25 -20.12 21.31
CA PHE A 50 -1.53 -18.99 21.88
C PHE A 50 -2.21 -18.48 23.15
N LEU A 51 -1.41 -17.81 23.98
CA LEU A 51 -1.88 -17.21 25.23
C LEU A 51 -2.66 -15.93 24.94
N ASP A 52 -3.76 -15.72 25.65
CA ASP A 52 -4.41 -14.42 25.73
C ASP A 52 -3.51 -13.43 26.46
N LEU A 53 -2.85 -12.56 25.71
CA LEU A 53 -1.89 -11.58 26.21
C LEU A 53 -2.55 -10.54 27.12
N ASN A 54 -3.87 -10.34 27.07
CA ASN A 54 -4.56 -9.45 28.02
C ASN A 54 -4.42 -9.92 29.48
N LYS A 55 -4.23 -11.23 29.70
CA LYS A 55 -4.05 -11.80 31.04
C LYS A 55 -2.64 -11.61 31.60
N TYR A 56 -1.67 -11.31 30.73
CA TYR A 56 -0.25 -11.29 31.09
C TYR A 56 0.41 -9.92 30.93
N LEU A 57 -0.11 -9.08 30.03
CA LEU A 57 0.39 -7.73 29.78
C LEU A 57 -0.46 -6.70 30.50
N GLN A 58 0.18 -5.66 31.03
CA GLN A 58 -0.53 -4.52 31.59
C GLN A 58 -1.27 -3.77 30.48
N LYS A 59 -2.43 -3.20 30.82
CA LYS A 59 -3.28 -2.45 29.88
C LYS A 59 -2.50 -1.37 29.13
N ASP A 60 -1.66 -0.62 29.84
CA ASP A 60 -0.83 0.45 29.29
C ASP A 60 0.09 -0.05 28.15
N HIS A 61 0.57 -1.30 28.21
CA HIS A 61 1.38 -1.88 27.14
C HIS A 61 0.57 -2.22 25.89
N ILE A 62 -0.68 -2.66 26.07
CA ILE A 62 -1.59 -2.94 24.95
C ILE A 62 -2.02 -1.62 24.28
N GLU A 63 -2.27 -0.58 25.08
CA GLU A 63 -2.69 0.75 24.61
C GLU A 63 -1.59 1.51 23.86
N MET A 64 -0.33 1.05 23.91
CA MET A 64 0.74 1.57 23.05
C MET A 64 0.52 1.26 21.57
N TYR A 65 -0.29 0.24 21.24
CA TYR A 65 -0.58 -0.17 19.87
C TYR A 65 -1.87 0.48 19.36
N ASN A 66 -1.93 0.70 18.05
CA ASN A 66 -3.16 1.17 17.42
C ASN A 66 -4.27 0.13 17.58
N SER A 67 -5.39 0.55 18.20
CA SER A 67 -6.50 -0.35 18.54
C SER A 67 -7.18 -0.97 17.32
N GLN A 68 -7.26 -0.24 16.19
CA GLN A 68 -7.80 -0.78 14.94
C GLN A 68 -6.91 -1.90 14.39
N ILE A 69 -5.58 -1.69 14.40
CA ILE A 69 -4.61 -2.71 13.98
C ILE A 69 -4.75 -3.94 14.87
N LEU A 70 -4.69 -3.79 16.19
CA LEU A 70 -4.84 -4.92 17.12
C LEU A 70 -6.15 -5.69 16.87
N SER A 71 -7.26 -4.96 16.73
CA SER A 71 -8.57 -5.59 16.51
C SER A 71 -8.66 -6.39 15.21
N THR A 72 -7.85 -6.03 14.21
CA THR A 72 -7.90 -6.63 12.87
C THR A 72 -6.96 -7.84 12.74
N ILE A 73 -5.75 -7.78 13.33
CA ILE A 73 -4.70 -8.78 13.06
C ILE A 73 -4.29 -9.63 14.28
N SER A 74 -4.65 -9.21 15.49
CA SER A 74 -4.19 -9.83 16.73
C SER A 74 -5.27 -10.57 17.52
N LEU A 75 -6.55 -10.48 17.11
CA LEU A 75 -7.66 -11.08 17.85
C LEU A 75 -8.00 -12.50 17.38
N TYR A 76 -8.26 -13.38 18.35
CA TYR A 76 -8.90 -14.68 18.16
C TYR A 76 -9.90 -14.91 19.29
N ASN A 77 -11.19 -15.07 18.98
CA ASN A 77 -12.26 -15.20 19.98
C ASN A 77 -12.20 -14.15 21.11
N ASP A 78 -12.01 -12.88 20.74
CA ASP A 78 -11.85 -11.73 21.64
C ASP A 78 -10.58 -11.71 22.51
N GLU A 79 -9.67 -12.69 22.35
CA GLU A 79 -8.37 -12.74 23.02
C GLU A 79 -7.28 -12.12 22.12
N ILE A 80 -6.35 -11.36 22.71
CA ILE A 80 -5.17 -10.86 21.99
C ILE A 80 -4.13 -11.97 22.00
N VAL A 81 -3.98 -12.68 20.88
CA VAL A 81 -3.12 -13.87 20.77
C VAL A 81 -1.73 -13.58 20.20
N GLY A 82 -1.46 -12.31 19.85
CA GLY A 82 -0.16 -11.87 19.34
C GLY A 82 -0.07 -10.35 19.27
N LEU A 83 1.16 -9.82 19.24
CA LEU A 83 1.40 -8.38 19.08
C LEU A 83 2.10 -8.09 17.75
N PRO A 84 1.75 -6.99 17.05
CA PRO A 84 2.46 -6.59 15.84
C PRO A 84 3.92 -6.24 16.16
N ILE A 85 4.86 -6.89 15.47
CA ILE A 85 6.30 -6.58 15.59
C ILE A 85 6.78 -5.81 14.36
N ILE A 86 6.37 -6.24 13.16
CA ILE A 86 6.74 -5.64 11.89
C ILE A 86 5.45 -5.36 11.11
N LEU A 87 5.29 -4.12 10.65
CA LEU A 87 4.22 -3.74 9.72
C LEU A 87 4.83 -3.55 8.33
N ASP A 88 4.45 -4.43 7.40
CA ASP A 88 4.85 -4.31 6.00
C ASP A 88 3.75 -3.59 5.23
N LEU A 89 3.97 -2.31 4.92
CA LEU A 89 3.02 -1.44 4.23
C LEU A 89 3.58 -1.05 2.88
N ASN A 90 2.75 -1.16 1.83
CA ASN A 90 3.12 -0.72 0.50
C ASN A 90 2.77 0.76 0.27
N PHE A 91 3.60 1.41 -0.54
CA PHE A 91 3.47 2.81 -0.90
C PHE A 91 3.67 3.00 -2.40
N LEU A 92 3.16 4.13 -2.90
CA LEU A 92 3.50 4.60 -4.23
C LEU A 92 4.79 5.41 -4.16
N PHE A 93 5.79 4.98 -4.92
CA PHE A 93 7.02 5.72 -5.16
C PHE A 93 6.94 6.41 -6.52
N SER A 94 7.07 7.74 -6.51
CA SER A 94 6.96 8.59 -7.70
C SER A 94 8.28 9.27 -8.02
N ASN A 95 8.73 9.21 -9.28
CA ASN A 95 9.98 9.78 -9.73
C ASN A 95 9.90 11.31 -9.68
N LYS A 96 10.56 11.91 -8.69
CA LYS A 96 10.42 13.34 -8.40
C LYS A 96 11.02 14.22 -9.49
N ASP A 97 12.09 13.76 -10.13
CA ASP A 97 12.78 14.52 -11.16
C ASP A 97 11.91 14.63 -12.43
N LEU A 98 11.25 13.53 -12.81
CA LEU A 98 10.29 13.53 -13.91
C LEU A 98 9.03 14.34 -13.58
N LEU A 99 8.46 14.18 -12.38
CA LEU A 99 7.29 14.96 -11.96
C LEU A 99 7.60 16.47 -11.96
N ASN A 100 8.73 16.88 -11.38
CA ASN A 100 9.15 18.28 -11.36
C ASN A 100 9.42 18.84 -12.77
N LYS A 101 10.09 18.06 -13.63
CA LYS A 101 10.38 18.45 -15.02
C LYS A 101 9.11 18.78 -15.82
N TYR A 102 8.01 18.09 -15.52
CA TYR A 102 6.75 18.23 -16.23
C TYR A 102 5.64 18.94 -15.43
N GLU A 103 6.00 19.53 -14.28
CA GLU A 103 5.08 20.26 -13.40
C GLU A 103 3.84 19.42 -13.04
N LYS A 104 4.09 18.17 -12.63
CA LYS A 104 3.04 17.21 -12.24
C LYS A 104 3.08 16.94 -10.75
N SER A 105 1.90 16.92 -10.13
CA SER A 105 1.72 16.49 -8.75
C SER A 105 1.80 14.97 -8.63
N ILE A 106 2.03 14.49 -7.41
CA ILE A 106 1.91 13.06 -7.09
C ILE A 106 0.43 12.65 -7.28
N PRO A 107 0.14 11.57 -8.03
CA PRO A 107 -1.23 11.18 -8.32
C PRO A 107 -1.92 10.63 -7.06
N THR A 108 -3.15 11.07 -6.84
CA THR A 108 -4.01 10.60 -5.73
C THR A 108 -5.04 9.57 -6.19
N THR A 109 -5.23 9.44 -7.52
CA THR A 109 -6.05 8.40 -8.15
C THR A 109 -5.36 7.65 -9.27
N TRP A 110 -5.88 6.45 -9.57
CA TRP A 110 -5.38 5.64 -10.68
C TRP A 110 -5.54 6.32 -12.04
N ASN A 111 -6.58 7.12 -12.23
CA ASN A 111 -6.78 7.89 -13.47
C ASN A 111 -5.72 8.99 -13.61
N GLU A 112 -5.46 9.76 -12.54
CA GLU A 112 -4.39 10.76 -12.54
C GLU A 112 -3.02 10.13 -12.79
N LEU A 113 -2.75 8.97 -12.18
CA LEU A 113 -1.52 8.22 -12.40
C LEU A 113 -1.39 7.83 -13.88
N LEU A 114 -2.45 7.27 -14.46
CA LEU A 114 -2.49 6.86 -15.87
C LEU A 114 -2.28 8.05 -16.81
N GLU A 115 -3.05 9.12 -16.64
CA GLU A 115 -2.97 10.33 -17.48
C GLU A 115 -1.60 11.00 -17.38
N THR A 116 -1.07 11.11 -16.16
CA THR A 116 0.27 11.67 -15.90
C THR A 116 1.35 10.82 -16.57
N ALA A 117 1.25 9.50 -16.44
CA ALA A 117 2.21 8.59 -17.04
C ALA A 117 2.17 8.64 -18.57
N ILE A 118 1.00 8.62 -19.19
CA ILE A 118 0.86 8.76 -20.65
C ILE A 118 1.50 10.07 -21.11
N TYR A 119 1.15 11.19 -20.47
CA TYR A 119 1.69 12.51 -20.82
C TYR A 119 3.23 12.54 -20.77
N ILE A 120 3.81 12.08 -19.66
CA ILE A 120 5.27 12.11 -19.46
C ILE A 120 5.97 11.17 -20.44
N LEU A 121 5.48 9.93 -20.60
CA LEU A 121 6.06 8.95 -21.53
C LEU A 121 6.04 9.45 -22.97
N GLU A 122 4.96 10.08 -23.42
CA GLU A 122 4.88 10.66 -24.76
C GLU A 122 5.87 11.82 -24.96
N LYS A 123 6.04 12.68 -23.95
CA LYS A 123 6.98 13.81 -24.00
C LYS A 123 8.42 13.33 -24.00
N GLU A 124 8.76 12.37 -23.16
CA GLU A 124 10.10 11.76 -23.09
C GLU A 124 10.43 10.99 -24.37
N LYS A 125 9.45 10.29 -24.96
CA LYS A 125 9.60 9.62 -26.26
C LYS A 125 9.94 10.60 -27.38
N LYS A 126 9.34 11.80 -27.40
CA LYS A 126 9.69 12.86 -28.37
C LYS A 126 11.11 13.40 -28.19
N LEU A 127 11.70 13.22 -27.01
CA LEU A 127 13.10 13.55 -26.70
C LEU A 127 14.03 12.33 -26.86
N ASN A 128 13.57 11.24 -27.50
CA ASN A 128 14.27 9.97 -27.66
C ASN A 128 14.60 9.24 -26.34
N ASN A 129 13.92 9.57 -25.24
CA ASN A 129 14.00 8.80 -24.01
C ASN A 129 12.85 7.79 -23.96
N THR A 130 13.13 6.55 -24.33
CA THR A 130 12.14 5.45 -24.40
C THR A 130 12.34 4.41 -23.31
N ASP A 131 13.21 4.68 -22.34
CA ASP A 131 13.62 3.71 -21.31
C ASP A 131 12.85 3.87 -19.99
N ILE A 132 11.93 4.82 -19.95
CA ILE A 132 11.05 5.05 -18.80
C ILE A 132 9.88 4.06 -18.85
N ILE A 133 9.62 3.44 -17.71
CA ILE A 133 8.44 2.60 -17.48
C ILE A 133 7.45 3.41 -16.65
N GLY A 134 6.21 3.53 -17.12
CA GLY A 134 5.19 4.34 -16.44
C GLY A 134 4.78 3.79 -15.09
N TYR A 135 4.48 2.48 -14.99
CA TYR A 135 4.04 1.87 -13.73
C TYR A 135 4.45 0.39 -13.57
N ASN A 136 4.80 0.01 -12.35
CA ASN A 136 4.88 -1.39 -11.91
C ASN A 136 4.26 -1.57 -10.51
N GLY A 137 3.32 -2.51 -10.39
CA GLY A 137 2.55 -2.77 -9.17
C GLY A 137 2.79 -4.14 -8.53
N LEU A 138 3.84 -4.88 -8.94
CA LEU A 138 4.20 -6.20 -8.42
C LEU A 138 3.17 -7.32 -8.73
N PHE A 139 2.55 -7.31 -9.90
CA PHE A 139 1.54 -8.30 -10.32
C PHE A 139 2.13 -9.61 -10.89
N SER A 140 3.18 -10.13 -10.24
CA SER A 140 3.85 -11.37 -10.67
C SER A 140 2.94 -12.62 -10.57
N TYR A 141 3.33 -13.74 -11.18
CA TYR A 141 2.59 -15.01 -11.04
C TYR A 141 2.79 -15.75 -9.71
N LYS A 142 3.52 -15.14 -8.78
CA LYS A 142 3.74 -15.69 -7.43
C LYS A 142 2.70 -15.10 -6.46
N GLU A 143 2.74 -15.58 -5.23
CA GLU A 143 1.85 -15.18 -4.14
C GLU A 143 1.69 -13.64 -4.03
N LEU A 144 2.80 -12.89 -4.12
CA LEU A 144 2.81 -11.42 -4.08
C LEU A 144 1.93 -10.75 -5.15
N GLY A 145 1.77 -11.37 -6.32
CA GLY A 145 0.90 -10.81 -7.36
C GLY A 145 -0.58 -10.91 -7.03
N SER A 146 -0.99 -11.99 -6.36
CA SER A 146 -2.35 -12.11 -5.83
C SER A 146 -2.60 -11.04 -4.77
N VAL A 147 -1.67 -10.87 -3.81
CA VAL A 147 -1.74 -9.81 -2.80
C VAL A 147 -1.87 -8.44 -3.46
N SER A 148 -1.02 -8.17 -4.46
CA SER A 148 -1.03 -6.90 -5.20
C SER A 148 -2.34 -6.65 -5.94
N LEU A 149 -2.94 -7.69 -6.51
CA LEU A 149 -4.23 -7.59 -7.18
C LEU A 149 -5.36 -7.30 -6.18
N PHE A 150 -5.41 -8.00 -5.06
CA PHE A 150 -6.43 -7.75 -4.02
C PHE A 150 -6.26 -6.35 -3.42
N GLU A 151 -5.04 -5.92 -3.11
CA GLU A 151 -4.76 -4.56 -2.63
C GLU A 151 -5.21 -3.49 -3.65
N TYR A 152 -4.91 -3.71 -4.93
CA TYR A 152 -5.34 -2.82 -6.00
C TYR A 152 -6.88 -2.75 -6.09
N ILE A 153 -7.58 -3.88 -6.05
CA ILE A 153 -9.06 -3.89 -6.05
C ILE A 153 -9.61 -3.22 -4.79
N TYR A 154 -8.99 -3.43 -3.62
CA TYR A 154 -9.38 -2.80 -2.36
C TYR A 154 -9.27 -1.27 -2.41
N SER A 155 -8.37 -0.71 -3.22
CA SER A 155 -8.29 0.74 -3.44
C SER A 155 -9.53 1.34 -4.13
N TYR A 156 -10.37 0.49 -4.73
CA TYR A 156 -11.67 0.82 -5.33
C TYR A 156 -12.87 0.61 -4.37
N ARG A 157 -12.61 0.45 -3.07
CA ARG A 157 -13.67 0.49 -2.05
C ARG A 157 -14.41 1.82 -2.05
N GLU A 158 -15.60 1.83 -1.46
CA GLU A 158 -16.45 3.02 -1.54
C GLU A 158 -15.99 4.17 -0.64
N THR A 159 -15.59 3.85 0.58
CA THR A 159 -15.14 4.78 1.63
C THR A 159 -13.92 4.21 2.34
N ILE A 160 -13.21 5.00 3.14
CA ILE A 160 -12.02 4.51 3.85
C ILE A 160 -12.34 3.32 4.78
N ASN A 161 -13.54 3.29 5.36
CA ASN A 161 -14.00 2.26 6.30
C ASN A 161 -14.73 1.10 5.61
N SER A 162 -14.90 1.13 4.28
CA SER A 162 -15.53 0.04 3.54
C SER A 162 -14.66 -1.21 3.55
N THR A 163 -15.31 -2.37 3.64
CA THR A 163 -14.66 -3.67 3.43
C THR A 163 -14.25 -3.85 1.97
N PHE A 164 -13.67 -5.00 1.67
CA PHE A 164 -13.35 -5.38 0.29
C PHE A 164 -14.59 -5.26 -0.63
N PRO A 165 -14.47 -4.64 -1.82
CA PRO A 165 -15.58 -4.49 -2.75
C PRO A 165 -16.20 -5.84 -3.14
N GLU A 166 -17.51 -5.89 -3.35
CA GLU A 166 -18.14 -7.09 -3.89
C GLU A 166 -17.53 -7.43 -5.26
N ILE A 167 -17.13 -8.68 -5.46
CA ILE A 167 -16.37 -9.15 -6.63
C ILE A 167 -17.04 -8.81 -7.97
N LYS A 168 -18.38 -8.76 -8.01
CA LYS A 168 -19.16 -8.45 -9.22
C LYS A 168 -19.62 -7.00 -9.31
N SER A 169 -19.20 -6.14 -8.37
CA SER A 169 -19.59 -4.73 -8.36
C SER A 169 -18.96 -3.94 -9.49
N GLN A 170 -19.58 -2.81 -9.82
CA GLN A 170 -19.04 -1.86 -10.80
C GLN A 170 -17.65 -1.33 -10.39
N ASN A 171 -17.37 -1.22 -9.09
CA ASN A 171 -16.06 -0.79 -8.60
C ASN A 171 -14.96 -1.79 -9.00
N VAL A 172 -15.20 -3.10 -8.89
CA VAL A 172 -14.24 -4.13 -9.31
C VAL A 172 -14.08 -4.13 -10.82
N ILE A 173 -15.17 -3.96 -11.58
CA ILE A 173 -15.11 -3.84 -13.04
C ILE A 173 -14.24 -2.64 -13.43
N ASN A 174 -14.50 -1.46 -12.85
CA ASN A 174 -13.72 -0.25 -13.08
C ASN A 174 -12.25 -0.43 -12.69
N ALA A 175 -11.98 -1.14 -11.59
CA ALA A 175 -10.63 -1.47 -11.15
C ALA A 175 -9.90 -2.28 -12.23
N LEU A 176 -10.48 -3.40 -12.65
CA LEU A 176 -9.87 -4.32 -13.62
C LEU A 176 -9.71 -3.68 -15.02
N GLU A 177 -10.67 -2.86 -15.45
CA GLU A 177 -10.54 -2.09 -16.69
C GLU A 177 -9.40 -1.08 -16.62
N THR A 178 -9.29 -0.34 -15.52
CA THR A 178 -8.18 0.60 -15.30
C THR A 178 -6.84 -0.13 -15.20
N LEU A 179 -6.81 -1.29 -14.53
CA LEU A 179 -5.61 -2.11 -14.42
C LEU A 179 -5.11 -2.59 -15.79
N LYS A 180 -6.05 -2.97 -16.66
CA LYS A 180 -5.76 -3.33 -18.05
C LYS A 180 -5.16 -2.15 -18.83
N LYS A 181 -5.67 -0.94 -18.62
CA LYS A 181 -5.09 0.29 -19.21
C LYS A 181 -3.69 0.57 -18.68
N LEU A 182 -3.48 0.51 -17.36
CA LEU A 182 -2.16 0.67 -16.74
C LEU A 182 -1.14 -0.30 -17.34
N LYS A 183 -1.52 -1.57 -17.53
CA LYS A 183 -0.66 -2.58 -18.16
C LYS A 183 -0.33 -2.23 -19.62
N ASN A 184 -1.35 -1.88 -20.39
CA ASN A 184 -1.24 -1.78 -21.85
C ASN A 184 -0.68 -0.44 -22.33
N GLU A 185 -0.95 0.65 -21.61
CA GLU A 185 -0.64 2.01 -22.07
C GLU A 185 0.66 2.56 -21.48
N ILE A 186 1.00 2.17 -20.24
CA ILE A 186 2.13 2.77 -19.51
C ILE A 186 3.11 1.73 -18.94
N SER A 187 2.96 0.47 -19.31
CA SER A 187 3.87 -0.61 -18.90
C SER A 187 4.07 -1.61 -20.04
N SER A 188 4.67 -2.75 -19.74
CA SER A 188 4.78 -3.88 -20.68
C SER A 188 4.35 -5.18 -20.00
N GLU A 189 3.93 -6.17 -20.79
CA GLU A 189 3.51 -7.49 -20.27
C GLU A 189 4.59 -8.12 -19.37
N TRP A 190 5.85 -8.03 -19.79
CA TRP A 190 7.01 -8.52 -19.03
C TRP A 190 7.17 -7.77 -17.72
N MET A 191 7.19 -6.43 -17.76
CA MET A 191 7.46 -5.61 -16.60
C MET A 191 6.35 -5.70 -15.57
N PHE A 192 5.10 -5.74 -16.01
CA PHE A 192 3.94 -5.87 -15.14
C PHE A 192 3.93 -7.19 -14.35
N LYS A 193 4.56 -8.23 -14.90
CA LYS A 193 4.70 -9.57 -14.28
C LYS A 193 6.05 -9.79 -13.61
N SER A 194 6.91 -8.76 -13.60
CA SER A 194 8.24 -8.86 -13.03
C SER A 194 8.18 -9.09 -11.53
N ASP A 195 9.24 -9.69 -10.99
CA ASP A 195 9.33 -9.98 -9.57
C ASP A 195 9.89 -8.79 -8.77
N MET A 196 9.94 -8.99 -7.45
CA MET A 196 10.42 -7.99 -6.50
C MET A 196 11.87 -7.56 -6.77
N LEU A 197 12.75 -8.51 -7.13
CA LEU A 197 14.16 -8.22 -7.39
C LEU A 197 14.33 -7.36 -8.64
N THR A 198 13.60 -7.69 -9.70
CA THR A 198 13.57 -6.89 -10.93
C THR A 198 13.05 -5.49 -10.64
N THR A 199 11.96 -5.38 -9.89
CA THR A 199 11.38 -4.08 -9.50
C THR A 199 12.36 -3.26 -8.68
N LEU A 200 13.06 -3.87 -7.73
CA LEU A 200 14.06 -3.18 -6.92
C LEU A 200 15.20 -2.65 -7.80
N GLN A 201 15.77 -3.48 -8.67
CA GLN A 201 16.85 -3.08 -9.56
C GLN A 201 16.46 -1.89 -10.46
N TYR A 202 15.33 -1.99 -11.15
CA TYR A 202 14.86 -0.92 -12.05
C TYR A 202 14.50 0.36 -11.30
N SER A 203 14.07 0.25 -10.04
CA SER A 203 13.86 1.42 -9.17
C SER A 203 15.16 2.10 -8.78
N MET A 204 16.23 1.35 -8.48
CA MET A 204 17.55 1.93 -8.20
C MET A 204 18.12 2.65 -9.43
N ASP A 205 17.91 2.07 -10.61
CA ASP A 205 18.30 2.67 -11.88
C ASP A 205 17.47 3.92 -12.23
N GLY A 206 16.34 4.15 -11.56
CA GLY A 206 15.46 5.29 -11.79
C GLY A 206 14.56 5.13 -13.02
N LYS A 207 14.28 3.90 -13.46
CA LYS A 207 13.55 3.61 -14.69
C LYS A 207 12.04 3.76 -14.56
N PHE A 208 11.50 3.60 -13.35
CA PHE A 208 10.08 3.80 -13.14
C PHE A 208 9.74 5.28 -13.02
N LEU A 209 8.61 5.69 -13.61
CA LEU A 209 7.92 6.91 -13.23
C LEU A 209 7.15 6.69 -11.92
N PHE A 210 6.40 5.58 -11.85
CA PHE A 210 5.69 5.16 -10.66
C PHE A 210 5.95 3.68 -10.37
N TYR A 211 6.08 3.30 -9.11
CA TYR A 211 6.05 1.89 -8.73
C TYR A 211 5.55 1.69 -7.31
N LYS A 212 5.00 0.51 -7.05
CA LYS A 212 4.57 0.09 -5.72
C LYS A 212 5.67 -0.73 -5.05
N PHE A 213 5.98 -0.41 -3.80
CA PHE A 213 6.90 -1.20 -2.98
C PHE A 213 6.70 -0.88 -1.49
N SER A 214 7.27 -1.69 -0.60
CA SER A 214 7.22 -1.42 0.84
C SER A 214 8.29 -0.42 1.29
N VAL A 215 9.53 -0.60 0.82
CA VAL A 215 10.68 0.25 1.14
C VAL A 215 11.46 0.60 -0.12
N SER A 216 11.76 1.89 -0.32
CA SER A 216 12.73 2.34 -1.29
C SER A 216 13.78 3.19 -0.60
N GLU A 217 15.04 2.92 -0.90
CA GLU A 217 16.18 3.72 -0.45
C GLU A 217 16.65 4.71 -1.53
N SER A 218 16.00 4.71 -2.70
CA SER A 218 16.42 5.55 -3.82
C SER A 218 16.00 7.01 -3.59
N PRO A 219 16.95 7.98 -3.59
CA PRO A 219 16.62 9.38 -3.38
C PRO A 219 15.87 10.01 -4.56
N LYS A 220 15.76 9.31 -5.70
CA LYS A 220 15.02 9.76 -6.90
C LYS A 220 13.51 9.72 -6.73
N TYR A 221 13.01 9.04 -5.70
CA TYR A 221 11.58 8.80 -5.53
C TYR A 221 11.04 9.47 -4.27
N ILE A 222 9.82 9.99 -4.39
CA ILE A 222 9.03 10.46 -3.25
C ILE A 222 7.99 9.39 -2.93
N LYS A 223 7.86 9.09 -1.63
CA LYS A 223 6.91 8.14 -1.06
C LYS A 223 5.56 8.80 -0.80
N SER A 224 4.47 8.11 -1.16
CA SER A 224 3.10 8.56 -0.95
C SER A 224 2.15 7.36 -0.76
N LEU A 225 0.91 7.62 -0.35
CA LEU A 225 -0.12 6.58 -0.30
C LEU A 225 -0.43 6.05 -1.71
N ILE A 226 -0.83 4.79 -1.78
CA ILE A 226 -1.29 4.21 -3.04
C ILE A 226 -2.53 4.97 -3.54
N PRO A 227 -2.64 5.25 -4.85
CA PRO A 227 -3.80 5.93 -5.40
C PRO A 227 -5.11 5.21 -5.07
N GLY A 228 -6.14 5.99 -4.77
CA GLY A 228 -7.48 5.48 -4.48
C GLY A 228 -8.44 5.68 -5.64
N TYR A 229 -9.67 5.24 -5.44
CA TYR A 229 -10.78 5.63 -6.31
C TYR A 229 -11.32 7.02 -5.94
N LYS A 230 -11.90 7.72 -6.92
CA LYS A 230 -12.44 9.09 -6.74
C LYS A 230 -13.42 9.19 -5.56
N LYS A 231 -14.21 8.13 -5.31
CA LYS A 231 -15.15 8.07 -4.17
C LYS A 231 -14.44 8.07 -2.81
N VAL A 232 -13.33 7.35 -2.68
CA VAL A 232 -12.49 7.36 -1.46
C VAL A 232 -11.86 8.74 -1.26
N GLN A 233 -11.40 9.38 -2.33
CA GLN A 233 -10.85 10.73 -2.26
C GLN A 233 -11.92 11.75 -1.83
N LYS A 234 -13.17 11.61 -2.31
CA LYS A 234 -14.32 12.39 -1.83
C LYS A 234 -14.53 12.21 -0.32
N ASP A 235 -14.51 10.97 0.15
CA ASP A 235 -14.68 10.61 1.56
C ASP A 235 -13.58 11.20 2.46
N LEU A 236 -12.32 11.16 2.00
CA LEU A 236 -11.19 11.77 2.70
C LEU A 236 -11.35 13.28 2.88
N ILE A 237 -11.86 14.00 1.87
CA ILE A 237 -12.13 15.43 1.98
C ILE A 237 -13.23 15.68 3.01
N MET A 238 -14.38 15.00 2.86
CA MET A 238 -15.58 15.30 3.64
C MET A 238 -15.45 14.89 5.11
N ASN A 239 -14.82 13.75 5.40
CA ASN A 239 -14.81 13.18 6.75
C ASN A 239 -13.48 13.39 7.49
N TYR A 240 -12.39 13.66 6.77
CA TYR A 240 -11.05 13.76 7.35
C TYR A 240 -10.34 15.08 7.04
N GLY A 241 -10.95 15.97 6.25
CA GLY A 241 -10.37 17.28 5.90
C GLY A 241 -9.10 17.18 5.04
N ILE A 242 -8.86 16.04 4.41
CA ILE A 242 -7.68 15.81 3.57
C ILE A 242 -8.02 16.26 2.15
N ASN A 243 -7.46 17.39 1.73
CA ASN A 243 -7.69 17.93 0.38
C ASN A 243 -7.10 17.00 -0.70
N SER A 244 -7.90 16.73 -1.73
CA SER A 244 -7.49 15.98 -2.92
C SER A 244 -6.95 16.91 -4.02
N GLY A 245 -6.05 16.40 -4.86
CA GLY A 245 -5.61 17.08 -6.09
C GLY A 245 -6.67 17.04 -7.21
N ILE A 246 -7.71 16.19 -7.09
CA ILE A 246 -8.72 16.02 -8.13
C ILE A 246 -9.63 17.25 -8.19
N ARG A 247 -9.38 18.15 -9.15
CA ARG A 247 -10.19 19.37 -9.32
C ARG A 247 -11.69 19.09 -9.46
N SER A 248 -12.06 18.02 -10.18
CA SER A 248 -13.45 17.64 -10.43
C SER A 248 -14.19 17.07 -9.20
N LEU A 249 -13.53 16.94 -8.04
CA LEU A 249 -14.23 16.68 -6.77
C LEU A 249 -14.81 17.96 -6.18
N TYR A 250 -14.21 19.11 -6.47
CA TYR A 250 -14.67 20.40 -5.96
C TYR A 250 -15.77 21.03 -6.84
N ASP A 251 -16.24 20.31 -7.86
CA ASP A 251 -17.47 20.61 -8.60
C ASP A 251 -18.69 19.92 -7.96
N ASP A 252 -18.47 19.04 -6.98
CA ASP A 252 -19.53 18.33 -6.25
C ASP A 252 -20.04 19.18 -5.08
N GLU A 253 -21.32 19.53 -5.10
CA GLU A 253 -21.94 20.37 -4.08
C GLU A 253 -21.79 19.82 -2.65
N GLU A 254 -21.75 18.50 -2.46
CA GLU A 254 -21.59 17.90 -1.13
C GLU A 254 -20.19 18.14 -0.57
N VAL A 255 -19.18 18.12 -1.44
CA VAL A 255 -17.79 18.44 -1.05
C VAL A 255 -17.71 19.90 -0.65
N CYS A 256 -18.32 20.80 -1.42
CA CYS A 256 -18.26 22.24 -1.18
C CYS A 256 -19.07 22.72 0.02
N LYS A 257 -19.93 21.87 0.58
CA LYS A 257 -20.53 22.10 1.91
C LYS A 257 -19.55 21.83 3.06
N SER A 258 -18.54 21.00 2.82
CA SER A 258 -17.59 20.55 3.84
C SER A 258 -16.29 21.34 3.82
N VAL A 259 -15.88 21.87 2.66
CA VAL A 259 -14.65 22.65 2.47
C VAL A 259 -14.87 23.83 1.53
N ASP A 260 -13.99 24.84 1.58
CA ASP A 260 -14.01 25.95 0.63
C ASP A 260 -13.44 25.52 -0.72
N CYS A 261 -14.34 25.06 -1.60
CA CYS A 261 -14.00 24.60 -2.95
C CYS A 261 -13.37 25.69 -3.82
N GLU A 262 -13.74 26.96 -3.67
CA GLU A 262 -13.17 28.03 -4.50
C GLU A 262 -11.71 28.25 -4.15
N ILE A 263 -11.41 28.36 -2.85
CA ILE A 263 -10.05 28.47 -2.34
C ILE A 263 -9.21 27.26 -2.76
N ILE A 264 -9.73 26.04 -2.60
CA ILE A 264 -8.98 24.83 -2.95
C ILE A 264 -8.78 24.72 -4.47
N LYS A 265 -9.74 25.13 -5.30
CA LYS A 265 -9.57 25.18 -6.77
C LYS A 265 -8.48 26.17 -7.19
N ILE A 266 -8.34 27.28 -6.48
CA ILE A 266 -7.26 28.26 -6.69
C ILE A 266 -5.92 27.61 -6.34
N PHE A 267 -5.80 27.01 -5.15
CA PHE A 267 -4.57 26.32 -4.74
C PHE A 267 -4.20 25.10 -5.61
N ASN A 268 -5.20 24.42 -6.17
CA ASN A 268 -5.00 23.33 -7.12
C ASN A 268 -4.72 23.80 -8.55
N SER A 269 -4.62 25.11 -8.79
CA SER A 269 -4.09 25.64 -10.04
C SER A 269 -2.57 25.46 -10.10
N LEU A 270 -2.04 25.19 -11.29
CA LEU A 270 -0.63 24.85 -11.53
C LEU A 270 0.36 25.90 -10.98
N GLU A 271 -0.05 27.16 -10.86
CA GLU A 271 0.82 28.26 -10.40
C GLU A 271 1.04 28.25 -8.87
N ASP A 272 0.07 27.80 -8.07
CA ASP A 272 0.12 27.89 -6.60
C ASP A 272 0.68 26.63 -5.91
N GLN A 273 0.59 25.46 -6.56
CA GLN A 273 1.18 24.22 -6.00
C GLN A 273 2.70 24.31 -5.85
N ILE A 274 3.39 25.13 -6.66
CA ILE A 274 4.84 25.36 -6.60
C ILE A 274 5.26 26.05 -5.30
N PHE A 275 4.38 26.84 -4.68
CA PHE A 275 4.71 27.67 -3.52
C PHE A 275 4.73 26.90 -2.19
N PHE A 276 3.90 25.85 -2.06
CA PHE A 276 3.73 25.12 -0.79
C PHE A 276 4.74 23.99 -0.53
N TYR A 277 5.43 23.48 -1.56
CA TYR A 277 6.48 22.45 -1.39
C TYR A 277 7.89 23.03 -1.15
N ARG A 278 8.01 24.34 -0.87
CA ARG A 278 9.28 25.03 -0.57
C ARG A 278 9.46 25.43 0.91
N LEU A 279 8.59 24.99 1.81
CA LEU A 279 8.74 25.12 3.27
C LEU A 279 8.98 23.74 3.89
#